data_AF-A0AAW7SAD3-F1
#
_entry.id   AF-A0AAW7SAD3-F1
#
_cell.length_a   1.000
_cell.length_b   1.000
_cell.length_c   1.000
_cell.angle_alpha   90.00
_cell.angle_beta   90.00
_cell.angle_gamma   90.00
#
_symmetry.space_group_name_H-M   'P 1'
#
loop_
_entity.id
_entity.type
_entity.pdbx_description
1 polymer ?
#
loop_
_entity_poly.entity_id
_entity_poly.type
_entity_poly.pdbx_seq_one_letter_code
_entity_poly.pdbx_strand_id
1 'polypeptide(L)'
;MIQMAAALAGGVVVAVAAAIVCRAMRQRLVASMERDAHALRGALHAAEARAEETASAHAQAADAWAQREAQLEEALAREVSGSAAQRDALQALSSDRAALAQHAMKIADEAARLRGLAGTFERWHEQMISLTTQNQDMRAKNLELSAIVAHVSIVSLNASIEAARAGTAGRGFSIVASEVRGLAARSQELSNSYCDSLNRNDLVTAATFQDIQAGGKMITAALATVATLAGQLHARIEGAAP
;
A
#
# COMPACT_ATOMS: atom_id res chain seq x y z
N MET A 1 -87.58 -36.61 108.82
CA MET A 1 -87.38 -35.51 107.84
C MET A 1 -85.98 -34.88 107.83
N ILE A 2 -85.05 -35.28 108.72
CA ILE A 2 -83.69 -34.68 108.81
C ILE A 2 -82.73 -35.19 107.71
N GLN A 3 -82.98 -36.37 107.12
CA GLN A 3 -82.11 -36.92 106.06
C GLN A 3 -82.28 -36.27 104.67
N MET A 4 -83.41 -35.62 104.37
CA MET A 4 -83.57 -34.86 103.10
C MET A 4 -82.82 -33.52 103.11
N ALA A 5 -82.65 -32.89 104.28
CA ALA A 5 -81.91 -31.63 104.42
C ALA A 5 -80.39 -31.82 104.26
N ALA A 6 -79.84 -32.96 104.70
CA ALA A 6 -78.42 -33.28 104.55
C ALA A 6 -78.01 -33.59 103.09
N ALA A 7 -78.90 -34.24 102.32
CA ALA A 7 -78.68 -34.49 100.88
C ALA A 7 -78.76 -33.20 100.04
N LEU A 8 -79.68 -32.29 100.37
CA LEU A 8 -79.75 -30.96 99.75
C LEU A 8 -78.53 -30.09 100.11
N ALA A 9 -78.06 -30.13 101.35
CA ALA A 9 -76.85 -29.41 101.78
C ALA A 9 -75.57 -29.95 101.10
N GLY A 10 -75.43 -31.27 100.99
CA GLY A 10 -74.32 -31.91 100.25
C GLY A 10 -74.34 -31.58 98.75
N GLY A 11 -75.52 -31.57 98.13
CA GLY A 11 -75.70 -31.16 96.73
C GLY A 11 -75.36 -29.69 96.47
N VAL A 12 -75.71 -28.79 97.40
CA VAL A 12 -75.35 -27.36 97.33
C VAL A 12 -73.84 -27.17 97.49
N VAL A 13 -73.18 -27.87 98.42
CA VAL A 13 -71.72 -27.78 98.61
C VAL A 13 -70.96 -28.31 97.39
N VAL A 14 -71.38 -29.43 96.79
CA VAL A 14 -70.79 -29.97 95.57
C VAL A 14 -71.04 -29.05 94.37
N ALA A 15 -72.24 -28.46 94.25
CA ALA A 15 -72.55 -27.49 93.20
C ALA A 15 -71.73 -26.20 93.34
N VAL A 16 -71.53 -25.70 94.57
CA VAL A 16 -70.67 -24.53 94.85
C VAL A 16 -69.21 -24.86 94.59
N ALA A 17 -68.71 -26.02 95.02
CA ALA A 17 -67.34 -26.47 94.73
C ALA A 17 -67.10 -26.64 93.22
N ALA A 18 -68.03 -27.28 92.50
CA ALA A 18 -67.99 -27.41 91.05
C ALA A 18 -68.07 -26.05 90.35
N ALA A 19 -68.88 -25.11 90.85
CA ALA A 19 -68.94 -23.75 90.33
C ALA A 19 -67.64 -22.97 90.58
N ILE A 20 -66.98 -23.16 91.73
CA ILE A 20 -65.68 -22.57 92.05
C ILE A 20 -64.58 -23.16 91.16
N VAL A 21 -64.53 -24.49 90.98
CA VAL A 21 -63.58 -25.17 90.09
C VAL A 21 -63.81 -24.75 88.63
N CYS A 22 -65.06 -24.70 88.17
CA CYS A 22 -65.42 -24.26 86.82
C CYS A 22 -65.07 -22.78 86.61
N ARG A 23 -65.28 -21.92 87.61
CA ARG A 23 -64.86 -20.51 87.59
C ARG A 23 -63.34 -20.36 87.59
N ALA A 24 -62.61 -21.16 88.36
CA ALA A 24 -61.15 -21.17 88.39
C ALA A 24 -60.55 -21.73 87.09
N MET A 25 -61.11 -22.80 86.52
CA MET A 25 -60.75 -23.33 85.20
C MET A 25 -61.02 -22.31 84.10
N ARG A 26 -62.19 -21.66 84.11
CA ARG A 26 -62.53 -20.59 83.16
C ARG A 26 -61.58 -19.39 83.30
N GLN A 27 -61.23 -18.97 84.52
CA GLN A 27 -60.24 -17.91 84.74
C GLN A 27 -58.84 -18.31 84.27
N ARG A 28 -58.41 -19.55 84.51
CA ARG A 28 -57.12 -20.07 84.01
C ARG A 28 -57.09 -20.15 82.49
N LEU A 29 -58.19 -20.57 81.86
CA LEU A 29 -58.35 -20.63 80.41
C LEU A 29 -58.32 -19.23 79.79
N VAL A 30 -59.04 -18.27 80.37
CA VAL A 30 -59.00 -16.86 79.94
C VAL A 30 -57.58 -16.31 80.08
N ALA A 31 -56.91 -16.55 81.22
CA ALA A 31 -55.54 -16.12 81.43
C ALA A 31 -54.50 -16.82 80.54
N SER A 32 -54.72 -18.08 80.13
CA SER A 32 -53.87 -18.73 79.10
C SER A 32 -54.14 -18.14 77.73
N MET A 33 -55.41 -17.94 77.34
CA MET A 33 -55.76 -17.33 76.05
C MET A 33 -55.28 -15.88 75.94
N GLU A 34 -55.30 -15.10 77.02
CA GLU A 34 -54.73 -13.74 77.06
C GLU A 34 -53.21 -13.77 76.87
N ARG A 35 -52.51 -14.71 77.50
CA ARG A 35 -51.06 -14.90 77.30
C ARG A 35 -50.72 -15.33 75.88
N ASP A 36 -51.47 -16.27 75.32
CA ASP A 36 -51.27 -16.74 73.95
C ASP A 36 -51.58 -15.62 72.94
N ALA A 37 -52.65 -14.85 73.16
CA ALA A 37 -52.98 -13.69 72.33
C ALA A 37 -51.90 -12.59 72.40
N HIS A 38 -51.34 -12.32 73.58
CA HIS A 38 -50.21 -11.41 73.73
C HIS A 38 -48.94 -11.94 73.05
N ALA A 39 -48.63 -13.24 73.18
CA ALA A 39 -47.50 -13.87 72.52
C ALA A 39 -47.63 -13.83 70.99
N LEU A 40 -48.82 -14.13 70.46
CA LEU A 40 -49.12 -14.04 69.03
C LEU A 40 -49.01 -12.61 68.51
N ARG A 41 -49.53 -11.61 69.24
CA ARG A 41 -49.37 -10.19 68.88
C ARG A 41 -47.90 -9.78 68.85
N GLY A 42 -47.11 -10.18 69.85
CA GLY A 42 -45.67 -9.91 69.88
C GLY A 42 -44.92 -10.58 68.72
N ALA A 43 -45.25 -11.84 68.41
CA ALA A 43 -44.68 -12.55 67.27
C ALA A 43 -45.07 -11.90 65.93
N LEU A 44 -46.30 -11.40 65.80
CA LEU A 44 -46.80 -10.73 64.59
C LEU A 44 -46.08 -9.39 64.37
N HIS A 45 -45.93 -8.57 65.42
CA HIS A 45 -45.13 -7.34 65.34
C HIS A 45 -43.65 -7.60 65.03
N ALA A 46 -43.06 -8.66 65.61
CA ALA A 46 -41.70 -9.05 65.28
C ALA A 46 -41.56 -9.54 63.83
N ALA A 47 -42.58 -10.21 63.30
CA ALA A 47 -42.63 -10.63 61.90
C ALA A 47 -42.79 -9.42 60.95
N GLU A 48 -43.64 -8.44 61.30
CA GLU A 48 -43.79 -7.18 60.56
C GLU A 48 -42.48 -6.40 60.52
N ALA A 49 -41.81 -6.21 61.66
CA ALA A 49 -40.53 -5.50 61.71
C ALA A 49 -39.43 -6.19 60.87
N ARG A 50 -39.36 -7.53 60.91
CA ARG A 50 -38.45 -8.31 60.05
C ARG A 50 -38.81 -8.18 58.57
N ALA A 51 -40.10 -8.15 58.24
CA ALA A 51 -40.57 -7.96 56.87
C ALA A 51 -40.18 -6.57 56.35
N GLU A 52 -40.35 -5.52 57.14
CA GLU A 52 -39.89 -4.16 56.80
C GLU A 52 -38.38 -4.08 56.62
N GLU A 53 -37.60 -4.69 57.53
CA GLU A 53 -36.13 -4.74 57.42
C GLU A 53 -35.69 -5.47 56.14
N THR A 54 -36.28 -6.64 55.85
CA THR A 54 -35.98 -7.39 54.63
C THR A 54 -36.40 -6.64 53.37
N ALA A 55 -37.55 -5.97 53.37
CA ALA A 55 -38.00 -5.14 52.25
C ALA A 55 -37.04 -3.97 52.00
N SER A 56 -36.56 -3.31 53.06
CA SER A 56 -35.55 -2.24 52.95
C SER A 56 -34.22 -2.77 52.41
N ALA A 57 -33.76 -3.93 52.90
CA ALA A 57 -32.54 -4.57 52.41
C ALA A 57 -32.67 -4.98 50.93
N HIS A 58 -33.83 -5.50 50.52
CA HIS A 58 -34.10 -5.83 49.12
C HIS A 58 -34.15 -4.58 48.23
N ALA A 59 -34.74 -3.48 48.69
CA ALA A 59 -34.76 -2.22 47.96
C ALA A 59 -33.34 -1.67 47.74
N GLN A 60 -32.52 -1.63 48.80
CA GLN A 60 -31.11 -1.21 48.71
C GLN A 60 -30.29 -2.12 47.78
N ALA A 61 -30.52 -3.43 47.83
CA ALA A 61 -29.88 -4.38 46.93
C ALA A 61 -30.29 -4.16 45.47
N ALA A 62 -31.58 -3.91 45.20
CA ALA A 62 -32.09 -3.60 43.86
C ALA A 62 -31.46 -2.32 43.30
N ASP A 63 -31.35 -1.26 44.10
CA ASP A 63 -30.68 -0.01 43.71
C ASP A 63 -29.19 -0.23 43.41
N ALA A 64 -28.50 -1.00 44.26
CA ALA A 64 -27.09 -1.34 44.03
C ALA A 64 -26.89 -2.17 42.75
N TRP A 65 -27.81 -3.09 42.44
CA TRP A 65 -27.81 -3.85 41.20
C TRP A 65 -28.03 -2.96 39.98
N ALA A 66 -29.01 -2.06 40.03
CA ALA A 66 -29.28 -1.12 38.94
C ALA A 66 -28.07 -0.20 38.68
N GLN A 67 -27.39 0.27 39.73
CA GLN A 67 -26.16 1.06 39.59
C GLN A 67 -25.02 0.26 38.96
N ARG A 68 -24.85 -1.01 39.35
CA ARG A 68 -23.82 -1.89 38.79
C ARG A 68 -24.08 -2.24 37.33
N GLU A 69 -25.33 -2.48 36.97
CA GLU A 69 -25.76 -2.71 35.59
C GLU A 69 -25.43 -1.49 34.71
N ALA A 70 -25.80 -0.28 35.16
CA ALA A 70 -25.47 0.96 34.46
C ALA A 70 -23.94 1.16 34.31
N GLN A 71 -23.16 0.85 35.34
CA GLN A 71 -21.69 0.92 35.27
C GLN A 71 -21.11 -0.08 34.26
N LEU A 72 -21.67 -1.29 34.18
CA LEU A 72 -21.24 -2.31 33.22
C LEU A 72 -21.60 -1.93 31.79
N GLU A 73 -22.80 -1.39 31.57
CA GLU A 73 -23.21 -0.87 30.26
C GLU A 73 -22.27 0.25 29.79
N GLU A 74 -21.93 1.19 30.67
CA GLU A 74 -21.00 2.27 30.33
C GLU A 74 -19.57 1.76 30.07
N ALA A 75 -19.09 0.78 30.84
CA ALA A 75 -17.78 0.15 30.62
C ALA A 75 -17.74 -0.60 29.27
N LEU A 76 -18.77 -1.39 28.96
CA LEU A 76 -18.90 -2.11 27.70
C LEU A 76 -19.00 -1.16 26.51
N ALA A 77 -19.79 -0.08 26.63
CA ALA A 77 -19.88 0.94 25.61
C ALA A 77 -18.51 1.57 25.31
N ARG A 78 -17.74 1.92 26.35
CA ARG A 78 -16.37 2.45 26.19
C ARG A 78 -15.43 1.46 25.51
N GLU A 79 -15.48 0.19 25.87
CA GLU A 79 -14.63 -0.85 25.28
C GLU A 79 -14.99 -1.11 23.81
N VAL A 80 -16.28 -1.18 23.48
CA VAL A 80 -16.75 -1.32 22.10
C VAL A 80 -16.33 -0.12 21.24
N SER A 81 -16.47 1.11 21.76
CA SER A 81 -15.99 2.31 21.07
C SER A 81 -14.47 2.33 20.90
N GLY A 82 -13.71 1.91 21.91
CA GLY A 82 -12.25 1.78 21.82
C GLY A 82 -11.82 0.75 20.78
N SER A 83 -12.48 -0.42 20.75
CA SER A 83 -12.26 -1.47 19.75
C SER A 83 -12.62 -1.00 18.34
N ALA A 84 -13.72 -0.26 18.17
CA ALA A 84 -14.11 0.32 16.89
C ALA A 84 -13.05 1.31 16.39
N ALA A 85 -12.58 2.23 17.25
CA ALA A 85 -11.52 3.18 16.90
C ALA A 85 -10.20 2.48 16.51
N GLN A 86 -9.83 1.40 17.21
CA GLN A 86 -8.65 0.59 16.84
C GLN A 86 -8.82 -0.11 15.49
N ARG A 87 -10.02 -0.64 15.20
CA ARG A 87 -10.32 -1.26 13.90
C ARG A 87 -10.25 -0.25 12.77
N ASP A 88 -10.82 0.94 12.95
CA ASP A 88 -10.75 2.02 11.96
C ASP A 88 -9.31 2.47 11.71
N ALA A 89 -8.50 2.60 12.77
CA ALA A 89 -7.07 2.93 12.66
C ALA A 89 -6.28 1.84 11.91
N LEU A 90 -6.53 0.56 12.21
CA LEU A 90 -5.89 -0.56 11.53
C LEU A 90 -6.29 -0.61 10.04
N GLN A 91 -7.56 -0.36 9.74
CA GLN A 91 -8.06 -0.32 8.37
C GLN A 91 -7.44 0.84 7.59
N ALA A 92 -7.33 2.03 8.19
CA ALA A 92 -6.64 3.17 7.59
C ALA A 92 -5.16 2.86 7.29
N LEU A 93 -4.43 2.26 8.25
CA LEU A 93 -3.03 1.86 8.06
C LEU A 93 -2.88 0.80 6.95
N SER A 94 -3.79 -0.17 6.89
CA SER A 94 -3.79 -1.21 5.86
C SER A 94 -4.00 -0.64 4.46
N SER A 95 -4.88 0.35 4.33
CA SER A 95 -5.16 1.07 3.09
C SER A 95 -3.95 1.90 2.63
N ASP A 96 -3.34 2.63 3.56
CA ASP A 96 -2.12 3.40 3.29
C ASP A 96 -0.96 2.49 2.85
N ARG A 97 -0.77 1.36 3.53
CA ARG A 97 0.23 0.36 3.15
C ARG A 97 -0.03 -0.22 1.76
N ALA A 98 -1.29 -0.49 1.40
CA ALA A 98 -1.64 -0.95 0.06
C ALA A 98 -1.33 0.11 -1.01
N ALA A 99 -1.64 1.39 -0.74
CA ALA A 99 -1.31 2.50 -1.65
C ALA A 99 0.21 2.66 -1.83
N LEU A 100 0.99 2.60 -0.74
CA LEU A 100 2.45 2.64 -0.79
C LEU A 100 3.03 1.46 -1.59
N ALA A 101 2.52 0.25 -1.39
CA ALA A 101 2.94 -0.91 -2.17
C ALA A 101 2.65 -0.74 -3.67
N GLN A 102 1.50 -0.18 -4.03
CA GLN A 102 1.18 0.13 -5.43
C GLN A 102 2.13 1.19 -6.01
N HIS A 103 2.49 2.21 -5.23
CA HIS A 103 3.46 3.22 -5.64
C HIS A 103 4.86 2.60 -5.86
N ALA A 104 5.26 1.66 -5.00
CA ALA A 104 6.53 0.93 -5.13
C ALA A 104 6.59 0.16 -6.44
N MET A 105 5.51 -0.54 -6.80
CA MET A 105 5.41 -1.27 -8.07
C MET A 105 5.52 -0.34 -9.28
N LYS A 106 4.88 0.83 -9.25
CA LYS A 106 4.98 1.82 -10.34
C LYS A 106 6.41 2.34 -10.51
N ILE A 107 7.08 2.65 -9.40
CA ILE A 107 8.49 3.10 -9.41
C ILE A 107 9.40 1.99 -9.98
N ALA A 108 9.15 0.73 -9.61
CA ALA A 108 9.91 -0.40 -10.12
C ALA A 108 9.72 -0.61 -11.63
N ASP A 109 8.50 -0.45 -12.15
CA ASP A 109 8.22 -0.51 -13.60
C ASP A 109 8.96 0.62 -14.34
N GLU A 110 8.90 1.85 -13.82
CA GLU A 110 9.58 2.99 -14.41
C GLU A 110 11.12 2.81 -14.40
N ALA A 111 11.67 2.26 -13.32
CA ALA A 111 13.08 1.90 -13.25
C ALA A 111 13.47 0.87 -14.33
N ALA A 112 12.60 -0.12 -14.57
CA ALA A 112 12.83 -1.14 -15.60
C ALA A 112 12.79 -0.53 -17.01
N ARG A 113 11.83 0.36 -17.28
CA ARG A 113 11.74 1.12 -18.54
C ARG A 113 13.00 1.95 -18.79
N LEU A 114 13.45 2.71 -17.79
CA LEU A 114 14.67 3.52 -17.88
C LEU A 114 15.93 2.67 -18.11
N ARG A 115 16.04 1.48 -17.48
CA ARG A 115 17.13 0.54 -17.76
C ARG A 115 17.11 0.03 -19.21
N GLY A 116 15.92 -0.29 -19.72
CA GLY A 116 15.76 -0.68 -21.13
C GLY A 116 16.18 0.44 -22.10
N LEU A 117 15.84 1.68 -21.76
CA LEU A 117 16.27 2.86 -22.52
C LEU A 117 17.78 3.06 -22.45
N ALA A 118 18.40 2.94 -21.27
CA ALA A 118 19.85 3.01 -21.10
C ALA A 118 20.59 2.00 -22.00
N GLY A 119 20.12 0.75 -22.03
CA GLY A 119 20.69 -0.27 -22.92
C GLY A 119 20.49 0.03 -24.40
N THR A 120 19.46 0.79 -24.77
CA THR A 120 19.24 1.24 -26.16
C THR A 120 20.21 2.35 -26.55
N PHE A 121 20.47 3.30 -25.66
CA PHE A 121 21.49 4.34 -25.85
C PHE A 121 22.91 3.75 -25.97
N GLU A 122 23.22 2.71 -25.20
CA GLU A 122 24.51 2.01 -25.32
C GLU A 122 24.69 1.37 -26.71
N ARG A 123 23.66 0.68 -27.21
CA ARG A 123 23.69 0.11 -28.58
C ARG A 123 23.82 1.19 -29.64
N TRP A 124 23.11 2.32 -29.50
CA TRP A 124 23.26 3.45 -30.42
C TRP A 124 24.67 4.04 -30.36
N HIS A 125 25.26 4.13 -29.17
CA HIS A 125 26.63 4.59 -29.00
C HIS A 125 27.64 3.71 -29.77
N GLU A 126 27.54 2.38 -29.64
CA GLU A 126 28.36 1.44 -30.40
C GLU A 126 28.14 1.58 -31.92
N GLN A 127 26.88 1.73 -32.36
CA GLN A 127 26.55 1.94 -33.78
C GLN A 127 27.16 3.25 -34.33
N MET A 128 27.20 4.32 -33.55
CA MET A 128 27.82 5.58 -33.95
C MET A 128 29.34 5.47 -34.09
N ILE A 129 29.99 4.70 -33.20
CA ILE A 129 31.43 4.40 -33.32
C ILE A 129 31.67 3.66 -34.64
N SER A 130 30.88 2.61 -34.92
CA SER A 130 30.97 1.87 -36.19
C SER A 130 30.75 2.77 -37.40
N LEU A 131 29.77 3.68 -37.35
CA LEU A 131 29.45 4.58 -38.47
C LEU A 131 30.57 5.60 -38.73
N THR A 132 31.25 6.04 -37.66
CA THR A 132 32.43 6.91 -37.78
C THR A 132 33.58 6.17 -38.46
N THR A 133 33.86 4.93 -38.05
CA THR A 133 34.88 4.09 -38.68
C THR A 133 34.54 3.79 -40.16
N GLN A 134 33.28 3.53 -40.47
CA GLN A 134 32.84 3.31 -41.85
C GLN A 134 33.01 4.56 -42.72
N ASN A 135 32.68 5.76 -42.22
CA ASN A 135 32.93 7.00 -42.96
C ASN A 135 34.44 7.22 -43.21
N GLN A 136 35.31 6.90 -42.24
CA GLN A 136 36.77 6.98 -42.43
C GLN A 136 37.27 6.02 -43.52
N ASP A 137 36.81 4.77 -43.54
CA ASP A 137 37.13 3.80 -44.60
C ASP A 137 36.64 4.29 -45.98
N MET A 138 35.41 4.82 -46.04
CA MET A 138 34.85 5.39 -47.27
C MET A 138 35.66 6.59 -47.77
N ARG A 139 36.20 7.44 -46.89
CA ARG A 139 37.12 8.53 -47.27
C ARG A 139 38.39 7.97 -47.88
N ALA A 140 39.02 6.99 -47.23
CA ALA A 140 40.26 6.39 -47.72
C ALA A 140 40.08 5.80 -49.12
N LYS A 141 39.00 5.06 -49.35
CA LYS A 141 38.65 4.52 -50.67
C LYS A 141 38.36 5.59 -51.71
N ASN A 142 37.71 6.68 -51.32
CA ASN A 142 37.46 7.79 -52.24
C ASN A 142 38.76 8.52 -52.63
N LEU A 143 39.70 8.69 -51.69
CA LEU A 143 41.02 9.25 -51.97
C LEU A 143 41.81 8.38 -52.96
N GLU A 144 41.77 7.06 -52.77
CA GLU A 144 42.38 6.11 -53.70
C GLU A 144 41.73 6.19 -55.10
N LEU A 145 40.40 6.24 -55.17
CA LEU A 145 39.67 6.43 -56.42
C LEU A 145 40.07 7.73 -57.12
N SER A 146 40.16 8.84 -56.38
CA SER A 146 40.60 10.12 -56.92
C SER A 146 42.02 10.05 -57.48
N ALA A 147 42.94 9.33 -56.83
CA ALA A 147 44.30 9.13 -57.33
C ALA A 147 44.30 8.31 -58.64
N ILE A 148 43.49 7.24 -58.72
CA ILE A 148 43.34 6.43 -59.93
C ILE A 148 42.80 7.29 -61.08
N VAL A 149 41.75 8.08 -60.83
CA VAL A 149 41.13 8.96 -61.83
C VAL A 149 42.13 10.00 -62.34
N ALA A 150 42.91 10.62 -61.45
CA ALA A 150 43.98 11.55 -61.83
C ALA A 150 45.03 10.87 -62.73
N HIS A 151 45.41 9.62 -62.41
CA HIS A 151 46.33 8.86 -63.25
C HIS A 151 45.74 8.53 -64.63
N VAL A 152 44.48 8.13 -64.71
CA VAL A 152 43.77 7.88 -65.99
C VAL A 152 43.69 9.16 -66.84
N SER A 153 43.51 10.33 -66.21
CA SER A 153 43.54 11.62 -66.90
C SER A 153 44.91 11.91 -67.53
N ILE A 154 46.01 11.59 -66.84
CA ILE A 154 47.38 11.74 -67.36
C ILE A 154 47.66 10.74 -68.49
N VAL A 155 47.29 9.47 -68.32
CA VAL A 155 47.49 8.44 -69.33
C VAL A 155 46.71 8.75 -70.61
N SER A 156 45.45 9.20 -70.47
CA SER A 156 44.63 9.58 -71.63
C SER A 156 45.15 10.83 -72.34
N LEU A 157 45.70 11.80 -71.61
CA LEU A 157 46.40 12.94 -72.20
C LEU A 157 47.62 12.50 -73.02
N ASN A 158 48.48 11.64 -72.44
CA ASN A 158 49.65 11.11 -73.14
C ASN A 158 49.25 10.32 -74.41
N ALA A 159 48.19 9.51 -74.32
CA ALA A 159 47.65 8.79 -75.48
C ALA A 159 47.11 9.75 -76.56
N SER A 160 46.44 10.83 -76.17
CA SER A 160 45.97 11.85 -77.11
C SER A 160 47.12 12.56 -77.83
N ILE A 161 48.22 12.84 -77.13
CA ILE A 161 49.43 13.44 -77.69
C ILE A 161 50.08 12.48 -78.70
N GLU A 162 50.26 11.21 -78.34
CA GLU A 162 50.88 10.22 -79.24
C GLU A 162 49.99 9.93 -80.46
N ALA A 163 48.66 9.91 -80.28
CA ALA A 163 47.71 9.81 -81.37
C ALA A 163 47.78 11.00 -82.34
N ALA A 164 47.98 12.22 -81.83
CA ALA A 164 48.22 13.39 -82.67
C ALA A 164 49.56 13.28 -83.43
N ARG A 165 50.60 12.73 -82.79
CA ARG A 165 51.92 12.52 -83.38
C ARG A 165 51.90 11.51 -84.54
N ALA A 166 51.05 10.48 -84.45
CA ALA A 166 50.82 9.50 -85.52
C ALA A 166 50.01 10.05 -86.72
N GLY A 167 49.55 11.31 -86.66
CA GLY A 167 48.87 11.98 -87.77
C GLY A 167 47.56 11.31 -88.18
N THR A 168 47.41 10.99 -89.47
CA THR A 168 46.16 10.42 -90.01
C THR A 168 45.87 9.03 -89.47
N ALA A 169 46.89 8.23 -89.14
CA ALA A 169 46.77 6.88 -88.58
C ALA A 169 46.29 6.88 -87.12
N GLY A 170 46.52 7.97 -86.37
CA GLY A 170 46.15 8.08 -84.96
C GLY A 170 44.76 8.67 -84.68
N ARG A 171 44.00 9.09 -85.71
CA ARG A 171 42.71 9.78 -85.51
C ARG A 171 41.71 9.03 -84.64
N GLY A 172 41.55 7.72 -84.84
CA GLY A 172 40.65 6.89 -84.02
C GLY A 172 41.09 6.83 -82.55
N PHE A 173 42.39 6.68 -82.31
CA PHE A 173 42.95 6.68 -80.95
C PHE A 173 42.82 8.04 -80.25
N SER A 174 42.92 9.14 -80.99
CA SER A 174 42.76 10.50 -80.44
C SER A 174 41.33 10.73 -79.90
N ILE A 175 40.32 10.26 -80.64
CA ILE A 175 38.91 10.33 -80.21
C ILE A 175 38.70 9.53 -78.91
N VAL A 176 39.19 8.29 -78.87
CA VAL A 176 39.08 7.43 -77.68
C VAL A 176 39.81 8.07 -76.49
N ALA A 177 41.01 8.59 -76.68
CA ALA A 177 41.77 9.25 -75.63
C ALA A 177 41.03 10.49 -75.06
N SER A 178 40.40 11.29 -75.92
CA SER A 178 39.59 12.44 -75.48
C SER A 178 38.36 12.02 -74.68
N GLU A 179 37.64 10.96 -75.09
CA GLU A 179 36.50 10.43 -74.35
C GLU A 179 36.91 9.88 -72.97
N VAL A 180 38.03 9.13 -72.91
CA VAL A 180 38.57 8.64 -71.62
C VAL A 180 38.94 9.80 -70.71
N ARG A 181 39.54 10.87 -71.25
CA ARG A 181 39.86 12.08 -70.47
C ARG A 181 38.61 12.77 -69.94
N GLY A 182 37.56 12.88 -70.76
CA GLY A 182 36.26 13.41 -70.33
C GLY A 182 35.62 12.56 -69.23
N LEU A 183 35.71 11.23 -69.33
CA LEU A 183 35.22 10.32 -68.29
C LEU A 183 36.02 10.45 -66.98
N ALA A 184 37.33 10.62 -67.05
CA ALA A 184 38.17 10.89 -65.89
C ALA A 184 37.80 12.21 -65.21
N ALA A 185 37.60 13.29 -65.97
CA ALA A 185 37.17 14.58 -65.41
C ALA A 185 35.82 14.48 -64.66
N ARG A 186 34.82 13.82 -65.25
CA ARG A 186 33.52 13.57 -64.59
C ARG A 186 33.67 12.70 -63.34
N SER A 187 34.53 11.68 -63.39
CA SER A 187 34.78 10.81 -62.23
C SER A 187 35.44 11.56 -61.07
N GLN A 188 36.32 12.52 -61.38
CA GLN A 188 36.97 13.37 -60.37
C GLN A 188 35.95 14.30 -59.70
N GLU A 189 35.05 14.88 -60.47
CA GLU A 189 33.97 15.73 -59.95
C GLU A 189 33.02 14.94 -59.03
N LEU A 190 32.67 13.72 -59.41
CA LEU A 190 31.90 12.80 -58.56
C LEU A 190 32.65 12.43 -57.27
N SER A 191 33.96 12.19 -57.36
CA SER A 191 34.80 11.92 -56.19
C SER A 191 34.79 13.08 -55.21
N ASN A 192 34.92 14.31 -55.70
CA ASN A 192 34.87 15.52 -54.87
C ASN A 192 33.51 15.68 -54.18
N SER A 193 32.41 15.52 -54.91
CA SER A 193 31.05 15.58 -54.35
C SER A 193 30.80 14.51 -53.28
N TYR A 194 31.36 13.32 -53.47
CA TYR A 194 31.30 12.26 -52.47
C TYR A 194 32.11 12.61 -51.21
N CYS A 195 33.29 13.23 -51.35
CA CYS A 195 34.06 13.74 -50.22
C CYS A 195 33.27 14.79 -49.40
N ASP A 196 32.60 15.73 -50.07
CA ASP A 196 31.73 16.71 -49.42
C ASP A 196 30.58 16.05 -48.66
N SER A 197 29.97 15.02 -49.26
CA SER A 197 28.90 14.25 -48.63
C SER A 197 29.40 13.51 -47.38
N LEU A 198 30.59 12.91 -47.44
CA LEU A 198 31.23 12.30 -46.28
C LEU A 198 31.52 13.35 -45.21
N ASN A 199 32.07 14.53 -45.53
CA ASN A 199 32.32 15.60 -44.56
C ASN A 199 31.03 16.00 -43.83
N ARG A 200 29.91 16.10 -44.56
CA ARG A 200 28.60 16.36 -43.97
C ARG A 200 28.13 15.23 -43.05
N ASN A 201 28.36 13.97 -43.44
CA ASN A 201 28.05 12.82 -42.58
C ASN A 201 28.84 12.86 -41.27
N ASP A 202 30.13 13.22 -41.27
CA ASP A 202 30.91 13.33 -40.03
C ASP A 202 30.33 14.37 -39.07
N LEU A 203 29.91 15.53 -39.58
CA LEU A 203 29.30 16.57 -38.77
C LEU A 203 27.99 16.09 -38.12
N VAL A 204 27.13 15.45 -38.90
CA VAL A 204 25.87 14.88 -38.39
C VAL A 204 26.15 13.77 -37.38
N THR A 205 27.11 12.90 -37.69
CA THR A 205 27.52 11.78 -36.82
C THR A 205 28.03 12.28 -35.48
N ALA A 206 28.88 13.30 -35.47
CA ALA A 206 29.42 13.91 -34.26
C ALA A 206 28.32 14.56 -33.41
N ALA A 207 27.39 15.30 -34.03
CA ALA A 207 26.26 15.91 -33.34
C ALA A 207 25.34 14.85 -32.71
N THR A 208 24.95 13.83 -33.49
CA THR A 208 24.12 12.73 -32.99
C THR A 208 24.82 11.96 -31.87
N PHE A 209 26.13 11.79 -31.92
CA PHE A 209 26.90 11.15 -30.85
C PHE A 209 26.87 11.97 -29.55
N GLN A 210 26.94 13.30 -29.64
CA GLN A 210 26.79 14.18 -28.47
C GLN A 210 25.38 14.09 -27.86
N ASP A 211 24.35 14.05 -28.69
CA ASP A 211 22.96 13.90 -28.24
C ASP A 211 22.73 12.55 -27.54
N ILE A 212 23.29 11.46 -28.09
CA ILE A 212 23.26 10.13 -27.47
C ILE A 212 23.97 10.15 -26.11
N GLN A 213 25.14 10.77 -26.01
CA GLN A 213 25.88 10.89 -24.75
C GLN A 213 25.12 11.71 -23.70
N ALA A 214 24.53 12.83 -24.10
CA ALA A 214 23.69 13.65 -23.22
C ALA A 214 22.47 12.86 -22.73
N GLY A 215 21.76 12.18 -23.64
CA GLY A 215 20.62 11.33 -23.31
C GLY A 215 20.99 10.19 -22.36
N GLY A 216 22.11 9.51 -22.60
CA GLY A 216 22.63 8.46 -21.72
C GLY A 216 22.93 8.95 -20.30
N LYS A 217 23.54 10.13 -20.15
CA LYS A 217 23.77 10.78 -18.84
C LYS A 217 22.46 11.16 -18.14
N MET A 218 21.48 11.66 -18.88
CA MET A 218 20.16 11.98 -18.32
C MET A 218 19.43 10.74 -17.80
N ILE A 219 19.51 9.63 -18.53
CA ILE A 219 18.89 8.36 -18.12
C ILE A 219 19.56 7.80 -16.88
N THR A 220 20.89 7.81 -16.80
CA THR A 220 21.61 7.36 -15.60
C THR A 220 21.30 8.22 -14.39
N ALA A 221 21.17 9.54 -14.55
CA ALA A 221 20.71 10.43 -13.47
C ALA A 221 19.25 10.14 -13.03
N ALA A 222 18.35 9.89 -14.00
CA ALA A 222 16.97 9.51 -13.70
C ALA A 222 16.91 8.18 -12.95
N LEU A 223 17.71 7.18 -13.35
CA LEU A 223 17.82 5.90 -12.65
C LEU A 223 18.31 6.06 -11.21
N ALA A 224 19.30 6.91 -10.96
CA ALA A 224 19.78 7.19 -9.61
C ALA A 224 18.69 7.83 -8.73
N THR A 225 17.91 8.74 -9.31
CA THR A 225 16.77 9.38 -8.64
C THR A 225 15.69 8.37 -8.29
N VAL A 226 15.32 7.51 -9.24
CA VAL A 226 14.33 6.45 -9.05
C VAL A 226 14.79 5.43 -8.00
N ALA A 227 16.07 5.06 -7.99
CA ALA A 227 16.63 4.17 -6.97
C ALA A 227 16.57 4.80 -5.56
N THR A 228 16.85 6.09 -5.46
CA THR A 228 16.75 6.85 -4.20
C THR A 228 15.30 6.89 -3.71
N LEU A 229 14.35 7.18 -4.59
CA LEU A 229 12.92 7.21 -4.26
C LEU A 229 12.42 5.82 -3.84
N ALA A 230 12.84 4.77 -4.53
CA ALA A 230 12.53 3.39 -4.16
C ALA A 230 13.06 3.04 -2.77
N GLY A 231 14.30 3.44 -2.44
CA GLY A 231 14.88 3.26 -1.11
C GLY A 231 14.12 4.00 -0.01
N GLN A 232 13.74 5.25 -0.24
CA GLN A 232 12.92 6.04 0.70
C GLN A 232 11.55 5.41 0.95
N LEU A 233 10.92 4.90 -0.10
CA LEU A 233 9.63 4.24 0.00
C LEU A 233 9.74 2.91 0.75
N HIS A 234 10.79 2.13 0.49
CA HIS A 234 11.05 0.89 1.20
C HIS A 234 11.24 1.14 2.70
N ALA A 235 12.05 2.15 3.08
CA ALA A 235 12.25 2.54 4.46
C ALA A 235 10.95 3.00 5.15
N ARG A 236 10.04 3.68 4.43
CA ARG A 236 8.71 4.03 4.96
C ARG A 236 7.82 2.81 5.18
N ILE A 237 7.88 1.81 4.30
CA ILE A 237 7.11 0.57 4.45
C ILE A 237 7.63 -0.24 5.65
N GLU A 238 8.94 -0.33 5.84
CA GLU A 238 9.55 -1.05 6.98
C GLU A 238 9.40 -0.28 8.30
N GLY A 239 9.58 1.03 8.30
CA GLY A 239 9.39 1.87 9.49
C GLY A 239 7.93 1.99 9.96
N ALA A 240 6.97 1.57 9.14
CA ALA A 240 5.56 1.47 9.49
C ALA A 240 5.14 0.06 9.98
N ALA A 241 6.08 -0.88 10.12
CA ALA A 241 5.82 -2.16 10.75
C ALA A 241 5.82 -1.99 12.29
N PRO A 242 4.77 -2.44 13.00
CA PRO A 242 4.69 -2.38 14.47
C PRO A 242 5.71 -3.29 15.16
#